data_AF-A0A0S9Q2Y3-F1
#
_entry.id   AF-A0A0S9Q2Y3-F1
#
_cell.length_a   1.000
_cell.length_b   1.000
_cell.length_c   1.000
_cell.angle_alpha   90.00
_cell.angle_beta   90.00
_cell.angle_gamma   90.00
#
_symmetry.space_group_name_H-M   'P 1'
#
loop_
_entity.id
_entity.type
_entity.pdbx_description
1 polymer ?
#
loop_
_entity_poly.entity_id
_entity_poly.type
_entity_poly.pdbx_seq_one_letter_code
_entity_poly.pdbx_strand_id
1 'polypeptide(L)'
;MSAPAALVRVDALWRPGLDRAELRAAAEDLAGPLTRLCPRCAGTDHGRPRTADGALSLAYAAGLVVLARAEGTGLRLGVDVEPDPGVGPTPAGLADRAAWTRAEAVLKATGEGLRRDPTSVRADEAWTTALPLPPGWAGTLAVLPARPVEVRWRAHR
;
A
#
# COMPACT_ATOMS: atom_id res chain seq x y z
N MET A 1 -12.46 -4.96 29.21
CA MET A 1 -12.50 -3.87 28.21
C MET A 1 -11.56 -4.25 27.08
N SER A 2 -12.04 -4.43 25.86
CA SER A 2 -11.14 -4.67 24.71
C SER A 2 -10.31 -3.43 24.45
N ALA A 3 -9.02 -3.62 24.11
CA ALA A 3 -8.19 -2.53 23.61
C ALA A 3 -8.83 -1.92 22.36
N PRO A 4 -8.71 -0.59 22.16
CA PRO A 4 -9.23 0.05 20.96
C PRO A 4 -8.58 -0.56 19.71
N ALA A 5 -9.36 -0.69 18.63
CA ALA A 5 -8.83 -1.14 17.35
C ALA A 5 -7.70 -0.20 16.91
N ALA A 6 -6.62 -0.76 16.38
CA ALA A 6 -5.54 0.04 15.80
C ALA A 6 -6.09 0.92 14.67
N LEU A 7 -5.61 2.16 14.59
CA LEU A 7 -5.99 3.11 13.53
C LEU A 7 -4.96 3.08 12.40
N VAL A 8 -5.42 2.84 11.18
CA VAL A 8 -4.65 3.03 9.94
C VAL A 8 -5.19 4.25 9.20
N ARG A 9 -4.31 5.21 8.91
CA ARG A 9 -4.63 6.35 8.04
C ARG A 9 -4.21 6.02 6.62
N VAL A 10 -5.09 6.26 5.66
CA VAL A 10 -4.81 6.11 4.24
C VAL A 10 -5.09 7.43 3.54
N ASP A 11 -4.05 8.02 2.97
CA ASP A 11 -4.11 9.26 2.20
C ASP A 11 -3.89 8.94 0.71
N ALA A 12 -4.81 9.37 -0.15
CA ALA A 12 -4.65 9.32 -1.60
C ALA A 12 -4.39 10.73 -2.15
N LEU A 13 -3.22 10.95 -2.75
CA LEU A 13 -2.84 12.23 -3.32
C LEU A 13 -2.94 12.14 -4.83
N TRP A 14 -3.90 12.87 -5.38
CA TRP A 14 -4.11 13.00 -6.82
C TRP A 14 -3.30 14.18 -7.33
N ARG A 15 -2.32 13.90 -8.19
CA ARG A 15 -1.46 14.89 -8.84
C ARG A 15 -1.25 14.52 -10.30
N PRO A 16 -2.28 14.68 -11.15
CA PRO A 16 -2.15 14.40 -12.58
C PRO A 16 -0.99 15.19 -13.18
N GLY A 17 -0.19 14.54 -14.02
CA GLY A 17 0.97 15.14 -14.68
C GLY A 17 2.28 15.07 -13.89
N LEU A 18 2.25 14.77 -12.58
CA LEU A 18 3.48 14.52 -11.83
C LEU A 18 4.03 13.13 -12.12
N ASP A 19 5.35 13.05 -12.20
CA ASP A 19 6.07 11.80 -12.31
C ASP A 19 6.16 11.05 -10.97
N ARG A 20 6.78 9.88 -10.98
CA ARG A 20 6.92 9.05 -9.78
C ARG A 20 7.79 9.68 -8.70
N ALA A 21 8.84 10.41 -9.07
CA ALA A 21 9.74 11.04 -8.11
C ALA A 21 9.06 12.22 -7.41
N GLU A 22 8.27 13.00 -8.16
CA GLU A 22 7.47 14.10 -7.65
C GLU A 22 6.32 13.61 -6.76
N LEU A 23 5.58 12.57 -7.20
CA LEU A 23 4.56 11.91 -6.37
C LEU A 23 5.17 11.35 -5.08
N ARG A 24 6.37 10.76 -5.17
CA ARG A 24 7.10 10.29 -3.99
C ARG A 24 7.36 11.45 -3.04
N ALA A 25 7.96 12.55 -3.52
CA ALA A 25 8.26 13.70 -2.67
C ALA A 25 7.00 14.22 -1.95
N ALA A 26 5.88 14.38 -2.65
CA ALA A 26 4.62 14.81 -2.05
C ALA A 26 4.09 13.87 -0.96
N ALA A 27 4.22 12.54 -1.16
CA ALA A 27 3.83 11.57 -0.14
C ALA A 27 4.79 11.55 1.05
N GLU A 28 6.08 11.77 0.82
CA GLU A 28 7.09 11.84 1.87
C GLU A 28 6.94 13.11 2.72
N ASP A 29 6.62 14.25 2.11
CA ASP A 29 6.27 15.50 2.80
C ASP A 29 5.07 15.30 3.73
N LEU A 30 4.06 14.54 3.30
CA LEU A 30 2.89 14.24 4.13
C LEU A 30 3.20 13.21 5.22
N ALA A 31 4.06 12.23 4.94
CA ALA A 31 4.42 11.17 5.88
C ALA A 31 5.33 11.67 7.00
N GLY A 32 6.11 12.73 6.76
CA GLY A 32 7.17 13.18 7.65
C GLY A 32 8.44 12.32 7.54
N PRO A 33 9.34 12.38 8.53
CA PRO A 33 10.65 11.75 8.45
C PRO A 33 10.58 10.24 8.18
N LEU A 34 11.27 9.81 7.12
CA LEU A 34 11.37 8.42 6.72
C LEU A 34 12.77 8.08 6.21
N THR A 35 13.07 6.79 6.25
CA THR A 35 14.31 6.23 5.73
C THR A 35 14.00 5.21 4.65
N ARG A 36 14.92 5.09 3.68
CA ARG A 36 14.92 4.05 2.67
C ARG A 36 16.31 3.44 2.65
N LEU A 37 16.36 2.13 2.80
CA LEU A 37 17.58 1.38 2.59
C LEU A 37 17.21 0.06 1.92
N CYS A 38 17.67 -0.11 0.70
CA CYS A 38 17.52 -1.39 0.02
C CYS A 38 18.43 -2.43 0.69
N PRO A 39 17.88 -3.56 1.20
CA PRO A 39 18.70 -4.58 1.85
C PRO A 39 19.65 -5.32 0.88
N ARG A 40 19.51 -5.09 -0.44
CA ARG A 40 20.32 -5.75 -1.47
C ARG A 40 21.53 -4.92 -1.90
N CYS A 41 21.37 -3.61 -2.05
CA CYS A 41 22.39 -2.73 -2.63
C CYS A 41 22.70 -1.49 -1.78
N ALA A 42 22.06 -1.35 -0.62
CA ALA A 42 22.15 -0.18 0.25
C ALA A 42 21.74 1.17 -0.39
N GLY A 43 21.13 1.15 -1.58
CA GLY A 43 20.58 2.35 -2.21
C GLY A 43 19.37 2.92 -1.45
N THR A 44 19.20 4.24 -1.56
CA THR A 44 18.11 5.00 -0.93
C THR A 44 16.98 5.36 -1.89
N ASP A 45 17.19 5.23 -3.21
CA ASP A 45 16.18 5.51 -4.23
C ASP A 45 15.03 4.48 -4.25
N HIS A 46 15.31 3.27 -3.75
CA HIS A 46 14.36 2.18 -3.71
C HIS A 46 14.46 1.41 -2.39
N GLY A 47 13.61 0.40 -2.26
CA GLY A 47 13.43 -0.33 -1.01
C GLY A 47 12.23 0.16 -0.22
N ARG A 48 11.87 -0.63 0.78
CA ARG A 48 10.69 -0.36 1.61
C ARG A 48 10.97 0.86 2.49
N PRO A 49 10.12 1.90 2.42
CA PRO A 49 10.24 3.05 3.32
C PRO A 49 9.93 2.62 4.76
N ARG A 50 10.59 3.27 5.71
CA ARG A 50 10.41 3.03 7.16
C ARG A 50 10.30 4.36 7.89
N THR A 51 9.46 4.41 8.91
CA THR A 51 9.39 5.50 9.88
C THR A 51 9.95 5.00 11.21
N ALA A 52 10.34 5.92 12.12
CA ALA A 52 10.89 5.54 13.42
C ALA A 52 9.87 4.76 14.28
N ASP A 53 8.64 5.26 14.35
CA ASP A 53 7.65 4.80 15.33
C ASP A 53 6.36 4.23 14.71
N GLY A 54 6.45 3.60 13.54
CA GLY A 54 5.24 3.08 12.90
C GLY A 54 5.43 2.18 11.69
N ALA A 55 4.28 1.85 11.11
CA ALA A 55 4.17 1.12 9.86
C ALA A 55 3.81 2.10 8.74
N LEU A 56 4.43 1.94 7.58
CA LEU A 56 4.16 2.75 6.40
C LEU A 56 4.20 1.88 5.15
N SER A 57 3.33 2.19 4.19
CA SER A 57 3.35 1.62 2.85
C SER A 57 2.93 2.65 1.80
N LEU A 58 3.52 2.56 0.61
CA LEU A 58 3.24 3.44 -0.52
C LEU A 58 2.91 2.61 -1.76
N ALA A 59 1.97 3.10 -2.55
CA ALA A 59 1.68 2.61 -3.89
C ALA A 59 1.54 3.79 -4.85
N TYR A 60 1.95 3.58 -6.09
CA TYR A 60 1.97 4.61 -7.11
C TYR A 60 1.25 4.09 -8.34
N ALA A 61 0.53 4.98 -8.98
CA ALA A 61 0.02 4.81 -10.32
C ALA A 61 -0.01 6.19 -11.02
N ALA A 62 -0.38 6.23 -12.30
CA ALA A 62 -0.31 7.48 -13.09
C ALA A 62 -1.09 8.62 -12.40
N GLY A 63 -0.36 9.65 -11.94
CA GLY A 63 -0.94 10.81 -11.25
C GLY A 63 -1.54 10.52 -9.86
N LEU A 64 -1.23 9.38 -9.25
CA LEU A 64 -1.75 8.98 -7.95
C LEU A 64 -0.64 8.36 -7.09
N VAL A 65 -0.55 8.80 -5.83
CA VAL A 65 0.15 8.07 -4.78
C VAL A 65 -0.79 7.81 -3.61
N VAL A 66 -0.80 6.58 -3.12
CA VAL A 66 -1.51 6.19 -1.90
C VAL A 66 -0.50 5.90 -0.81
N LEU A 67 -0.69 6.52 0.34
CA LEU A 67 0.10 6.37 1.55
C LEU A 67 -0.76 5.76 2.65
N ALA A 68 -0.36 4.60 3.16
CA ALA A 68 -0.95 4.00 4.36
C ALA A 68 0.03 4.12 5.54
N ARG A 69 -0.43 4.57 6.70
CA ARG A 69 0.39 4.68 7.93
C ARG A 69 -0.36 4.32 9.21
N ALA A 70 0.37 3.78 10.18
CA ALA A 70 -0.11 3.52 11.53
C ALA A 70 1.04 3.68 12.54
N GLU A 71 0.80 4.40 13.64
CA GLU A 71 1.81 4.75 14.65
C GLU A 71 1.69 3.85 15.89
N GLY A 72 2.80 3.36 16.43
CA GLY A 72 2.82 2.67 17.74
C GLY A 72 2.02 1.36 17.83
N THR A 73 1.67 0.74 16.70
CA THR A 73 0.74 -0.42 16.68
C THR A 73 1.40 -1.79 16.51
N GLY A 74 2.69 -1.83 16.14
CA GLY A 74 3.39 -3.06 15.73
C GLY A 74 2.83 -3.72 14.45
N LEU A 75 1.94 -3.03 13.73
CA LEU A 75 1.38 -3.53 12.48
C LEU A 75 2.44 -3.57 11.38
N ARG A 76 2.21 -4.40 10.37
CA ARG A 76 2.84 -4.27 9.06
C ARG A 76 1.76 -3.94 8.04
N LEU A 77 2.03 -2.92 7.23
CA LEU A 77 1.10 -2.44 6.22
C LEU A 77 1.65 -2.71 4.83
N GLY A 78 0.75 -3.04 3.93
CA GLY A 78 0.97 -3.02 2.50
C GLY A 78 -0.20 -2.32 1.83
N VAL A 79 0.09 -1.45 0.88
CA VAL A 79 -0.93 -0.82 0.04
C VAL A 79 -0.55 -1.01 -1.41
N ASP A 80 -1.56 -1.24 -2.24
CA ASP A 80 -1.40 -1.30 -3.68
C ASP A 80 -2.53 -0.58 -4.40
N VAL A 81 -2.22 0.03 -5.54
CA VAL A 81 -3.18 0.78 -6.34
C VAL A 81 -2.80 0.71 -7.81
N GLU A 82 -3.80 0.52 -8.65
CA GLU A 82 -3.60 0.31 -10.07
C GLU A 82 -4.76 0.87 -10.90
N PRO A 83 -4.51 1.37 -12.12
CA PRO A 83 -5.58 1.60 -13.08
C PRO A 83 -6.32 0.28 -13.35
N ASP A 84 -7.63 0.37 -13.42
CA ASP A 84 -8.51 -0.75 -13.70
C ASP A 84 -9.46 -0.37 -14.85
N PRO A 85 -9.08 -0.66 -16.11
CA PRO A 85 -9.95 -0.40 -17.26
C PRO A 85 -11.17 -1.35 -17.31
N GLY A 86 -11.35 -2.24 -16.32
CA GLY A 86 -12.47 -3.18 -16.21
C GLY A 86 -12.29 -4.46 -17.02
N VAL A 87 -11.57 -4.40 -18.15
CA VAL A 87 -11.22 -5.57 -18.98
C VAL A 87 -9.77 -5.46 -19.42
N GLY A 88 -9.01 -6.54 -19.25
CA GLY A 88 -7.63 -6.61 -19.71
C GLY A 88 -6.83 -7.72 -19.02
N PRO A 89 -5.60 -7.99 -19.49
CA PRO A 89 -4.72 -8.91 -18.82
C PRO A 89 -4.34 -8.37 -17.44
N THR A 90 -4.38 -9.23 -16.45
CA THR A 90 -3.88 -8.97 -15.10
C THR A 90 -2.47 -9.54 -14.97
N PRO A 91 -1.59 -8.93 -14.15
CA PRO A 91 -0.30 -9.53 -13.89
C PRO A 91 -0.44 -10.88 -13.17
N ALA A 92 0.48 -11.80 -13.48
CA ALA A 92 0.51 -13.17 -12.95
C ALA A 92 -0.73 -14.03 -13.26
N GLY A 93 -1.63 -13.60 -14.17
CA GLY A 93 -2.81 -14.38 -14.55
C GLY A 93 -3.91 -14.46 -13.49
N LEU A 94 -3.94 -13.52 -12.53
CA LEU A 94 -5.00 -13.43 -11.53
C LEU A 94 -6.35 -13.05 -12.16
N ALA A 95 -7.46 -13.31 -11.47
CA ALA A 95 -8.79 -13.13 -12.05
C ALA A 95 -9.10 -11.69 -12.51
N ASP A 96 -8.73 -10.69 -11.70
CA ASP A 96 -9.00 -9.28 -11.96
C ASP A 96 -7.97 -8.37 -11.26
N ARG A 97 -8.13 -7.05 -11.41
CA ARG A 97 -7.23 -6.07 -10.81
C ARG A 97 -7.40 -5.96 -9.29
N ALA A 98 -8.57 -6.27 -8.77
CA ALA A 98 -8.79 -6.35 -7.32
C ALA A 98 -7.96 -7.50 -6.71
N ALA A 99 -7.95 -8.68 -7.34
CA ALA A 99 -7.15 -9.83 -6.94
C ALA A 99 -5.65 -9.53 -6.98
N TRP A 100 -5.19 -8.84 -8.03
CA TRP A 100 -3.80 -8.37 -8.10
C TRP A 100 -3.44 -7.41 -6.98
N THR A 101 -4.18 -6.30 -6.84
CA THR A 101 -3.85 -5.28 -5.83
C THR A 101 -3.91 -5.87 -4.43
N ARG A 102 -4.81 -6.82 -4.18
CA ARG A 102 -4.83 -7.59 -2.94
C ARG A 102 -3.54 -8.38 -2.73
N ALA A 103 -3.12 -9.18 -3.71
CA ALA A 103 -1.90 -9.98 -3.60
C ALA A 103 -0.67 -9.09 -3.37
N GLU A 104 -0.50 -8.02 -4.14
CA GLU A 104 0.61 -7.09 -3.95
C GLU A 104 0.58 -6.37 -2.61
N ALA A 105 -0.59 -5.95 -2.14
CA ALA A 105 -0.72 -5.36 -0.81
C ALA A 105 -0.26 -6.35 0.27
N VAL A 106 -0.66 -7.63 0.20
CA VAL A 106 -0.17 -8.64 1.16
C VAL A 106 1.35 -8.83 1.06
N LEU A 107 1.90 -8.97 -0.15
CA LEU A 107 3.34 -9.15 -0.36
C LEU A 107 4.17 -7.94 0.09
N LYS A 108 3.61 -6.73 -0.04
CA LYS A 108 4.19 -5.50 0.52
C LYS A 108 4.13 -5.49 2.04
N ALA A 109 3.03 -5.96 2.64
CA ALA A 109 2.90 -6.07 4.09
C ALA A 109 3.94 -7.04 4.66
N THR A 110 4.10 -8.23 4.08
CA THR A 110 5.10 -9.23 4.49
C THR A 110 6.53 -8.77 4.21
N GLY A 111 6.73 -7.97 3.16
CA GLY A 111 8.05 -7.51 2.72
C GLY A 111 8.74 -8.47 1.75
N GLU A 112 8.03 -9.49 1.29
CA GLU A 112 8.54 -10.47 0.32
C GLU A 112 8.62 -9.85 -1.08
N GLY A 113 7.64 -9.01 -1.44
CA GLY A 113 7.46 -8.53 -2.81
C GLY A 113 7.28 -9.68 -3.79
N LEU A 114 7.65 -9.47 -5.06
CA LEU A 114 7.53 -10.48 -6.13
C LEU A 114 8.56 -11.63 -6.04
N ARG A 115 9.29 -11.76 -4.92
CA ARG A 115 10.07 -12.98 -4.64
C ARG A 115 9.18 -14.16 -4.30
N ARG A 116 7.93 -13.89 -3.90
CA ARG A 116 6.88 -14.86 -3.71
C ARG A 116 5.85 -14.70 -4.84
N ASP A 117 5.40 -15.84 -5.36
CA ASP A 117 4.36 -15.90 -6.38
C ASP A 117 3.06 -15.23 -5.87
N PRO A 118 2.56 -14.18 -6.54
CA PRO A 118 1.30 -13.53 -6.18
C PRO A 118 0.09 -14.48 -6.14
N THR A 119 0.07 -15.53 -6.95
CA THR A 119 -1.02 -16.52 -6.98
C THR A 119 -1.04 -17.42 -5.74
N SER A 120 0.06 -17.46 -4.98
CA SER A 120 0.17 -18.24 -3.74
C SER A 120 -0.38 -17.52 -2.50
N VAL A 121 -0.84 -16.28 -2.61
CA VAL A 121 -1.33 -15.47 -1.49
C VAL A 121 -2.72 -15.93 -1.05
N ARG A 122 -2.83 -16.54 0.13
CA ARG A 122 -4.09 -17.06 0.67
C ARG A 122 -4.98 -15.95 1.24
N ALA A 123 -6.28 -16.23 1.35
CA ALA A 123 -7.29 -15.29 1.83
C ALA A 123 -7.05 -14.80 3.27
N ASP A 124 -6.58 -15.71 4.14
CA ASP A 124 -6.47 -15.58 5.59
C ASP A 124 -5.13 -14.99 6.08
N GLU A 125 -4.17 -14.76 5.18
CA GLU A 125 -2.82 -14.32 5.57
C GLU A 125 -2.79 -12.91 6.15
N ALA A 126 -3.66 -12.03 5.67
CA ALA A 126 -3.75 -10.64 6.11
C ALA A 126 -5.22 -10.21 6.16
N TRP A 127 -5.52 -9.24 7.01
CA TRP A 127 -6.78 -8.51 6.89
C TRP A 127 -6.64 -7.54 5.72
N THR A 128 -7.56 -7.61 4.76
CA THR A 128 -7.53 -6.77 3.56
C THR A 128 -8.84 -6.02 3.38
N THR A 129 -8.77 -4.80 2.87
CA THR A 129 -9.96 -4.03 2.48
C THR A 129 -9.69 -3.25 1.20
N ALA A 130 -10.72 -3.13 0.35
CA ALA A 130 -10.66 -2.31 -0.85
C ALA A 130 -10.61 -0.82 -0.47
N LEU A 131 -9.84 -0.04 -1.22
CA LEU A 131 -9.79 1.41 -1.06
C LEU A 131 -10.99 2.06 -1.77
N PRO A 132 -11.60 3.12 -1.20
CA PRO A 132 -12.74 3.83 -1.81
C PRO A 132 -12.28 4.76 -2.95
N LEU A 133 -11.69 4.17 -3.98
CA LEU A 133 -11.18 4.85 -5.18
C LEU A 133 -12.32 5.10 -6.19
N PRO A 134 -12.21 6.13 -7.04
CA PRO A 134 -13.18 6.36 -8.11
C PRO A 134 -13.17 5.22 -9.14
N PRO A 135 -14.25 5.06 -9.94
CA PRO A 135 -14.26 4.10 -11.05
C PRO A 135 -13.04 4.25 -11.97
N GLY A 136 -12.57 3.12 -12.51
CA GLY A 136 -11.34 3.07 -13.31
C GLY A 136 -10.08 2.76 -12.50
N TRP A 137 -10.23 2.46 -11.20
CA TRP A 137 -9.14 2.20 -10.27
C TRP A 137 -9.47 1.01 -9.38
N ALA A 138 -8.45 0.19 -9.09
CA ALA A 138 -8.50 -0.79 -8.02
C ALA A 138 -7.40 -0.49 -7.01
N GLY A 139 -7.65 -0.76 -5.75
CA GLY A 139 -6.63 -0.61 -4.72
C GLY A 139 -7.00 -1.34 -3.45
N THR A 140 -5.98 -1.81 -2.74
CA THR A 140 -6.15 -2.64 -1.55
C THR A 140 -5.20 -2.18 -0.45
N LEU A 141 -5.71 -2.12 0.78
CA LEU A 141 -4.91 -2.10 2.00
C LEU A 141 -4.84 -3.51 2.57
N ALA A 142 -3.64 -3.95 2.95
CA ALA A 142 -3.39 -5.18 3.70
C ALA A 142 -2.72 -4.87 5.05
N VAL A 143 -3.16 -5.57 6.09
CA VAL A 143 -2.72 -5.40 7.47
C VAL A 143 -2.31 -6.74 8.08
N LEU A 144 -1.12 -6.75 8.68
CA LEU A 144 -0.57 -7.88 9.41
C LEU A 144 -0.24 -7.51 10.86
N PRO A 145 -0.48 -8.40 11.85
CA PRO A 145 -1.19 -9.68 11.70
C PRO A 145 -2.65 -9.48 11.26
N ALA A 146 -3.28 -10.52 10.70
CA ALA A 146 -4.64 -10.46 10.19
C ALA A 146 -5.64 -10.15 11.31
N ARG A 147 -5.98 -8.87 11.48
CA ARG A 147 -6.99 -8.39 12.42
C ARG A 147 -7.68 -7.15 11.85
N PRO A 148 -8.99 -6.95 12.11
CA PRO A 148 -9.66 -5.71 11.75
C PRO A 148 -9.00 -4.49 12.40
N VAL A 149 -8.99 -3.38 11.67
CA VAL A 149 -8.49 -2.08 12.11
C VAL A 149 -9.50 -1.00 11.76
N GLU A 150 -9.46 0.13 12.47
CA GLU A 150 -10.13 1.33 12.01
C GLU A 150 -9.34 1.91 10.84
N VAL A 151 -10.01 2.19 9.72
CA VAL A 151 -9.38 2.84 8.55
C VAL A 151 -9.93 4.25 8.41
N ARG A 152 -9.06 5.25 8.44
CA ARG A 152 -9.40 6.64 8.12
C ARG A 152 -8.85 7.00 6.75
N TRP A 153 -9.77 7.17 5.80
CA TRP A 153 -9.47 7.58 4.44
C TRP A 153 -9.47 9.11 4.31
N ARG A 154 -8.54 9.65 3.52
CA ARG A 154 -8.56 11.04 3.05
C ARG A 154 -8.04 11.12 1.62
N ALA A 155 -8.77 11.83 0.77
CA ALA A 155 -8.34 12.16 -0.59
C ALA A 155 -7.88 13.62 -0.65
N HIS A 156 -6.74 13.86 -1.30
CA HIS A 156 -6.15 15.17 -1.54
C HIS A 156 -6.14 15.39 -3.05
N ARG A 157 -6.79 16.47 -3.51
CA ARG A 157 -6.83 16.87 -4.92
C ARG A 157 -5.86 18.00 -5.19
#